data_AF-A0A358PDR8-F1
#
_entry.id   AF-A0A358PDR8-F1
#
_cell.length_a   1.000
_cell.length_b   1.000
_cell.length_c   1.000
_cell.angle_alpha   90.00
_cell.angle_beta   90.00
_cell.angle_gamma   90.00
#
_symmetry.space_group_name_H-M   'P 1'
#
loop_
_entity.id
_entity.type
_entity.pdbx_description
1 polymer ?
#
loop_
_entity_poly.entity_id
_entity_poly.type
_entity_poly.pdbx_seq_one_letter_code
_entity_poly.pdbx_strand_id
1 'polypeptide(L)'
;HGANVVWCCDPMHGNTIKASSGYKTRRVDDVMAEVTGFFDAHDEIGTYPGGVHFEMTGQNVTECVGGVVYVIEASLGDRYHTHCDPRLNGAQALELAFLLADLLKRRRGVPSYMSKAV
;
A
#
# COMPACT_ATOMS: atom_id res chain seq x y z
N HIS A 1 -14.43 7.58 -25.82
CA HIS A 1 -15.45 7.75 -24.76
C HIS A 1 -15.41 9.10 -24.02
N GLY A 2 -14.39 9.97 -24.16
CA GLY A 2 -14.47 11.41 -23.80
C GLY A 2 -14.79 11.77 -22.33
N ALA A 3 -14.90 10.78 -21.45
CA ALA A 3 -15.31 10.97 -20.06
C ALA A 3 -14.12 11.38 -19.20
N ASN A 4 -14.34 12.37 -18.34
CA ASN A 4 -13.40 12.75 -17.29
C ASN A 4 -13.68 11.88 -16.06
N VAL A 5 -12.82 10.89 -15.82
CA VAL A 5 -12.95 9.94 -14.72
C VAL A 5 -11.87 10.15 -13.67
N VAL A 6 -12.14 9.69 -12.45
CA VAL A 6 -11.12 9.56 -11.40
C VAL A 6 -10.56 8.15 -11.46
N TRP A 7 -9.28 8.01 -11.79
CA TRP A 7 -8.58 6.75 -11.68
C TRP A 7 -8.16 6.54 -10.23
N CYS A 8 -8.55 5.42 -9.63
CA CYS A 8 -8.23 5.08 -8.25
C CYS A 8 -7.62 3.69 -8.22
N CYS A 9 -6.48 3.55 -7.55
CA CYS A 9 -5.83 2.26 -7.33
C CYS A 9 -6.34 1.61 -6.05
N ASP A 10 -6.75 0.35 -6.12
CA ASP A 10 -7.01 -0.49 -4.96
C ASP A 10 -5.89 -1.55 -4.89
N PRO A 11 -4.80 -1.27 -4.16
CA PRO A 11 -3.65 -2.17 -4.10
C PRO A 11 -3.85 -3.33 -3.12
N MET A 12 -5.07 -3.54 -2.62
CA MET A 12 -5.34 -4.49 -1.54
C MET A 12 -5.91 -5.79 -2.07
N HIS A 13 -7.04 -5.71 -2.79
CA HIS A 13 -7.82 -6.89 -3.12
C HIS A 13 -7.15 -7.80 -4.16
N GLY A 14 -6.32 -7.24 -5.04
CA GLY A 14 -5.51 -8.00 -6.00
C GLY A 14 -4.34 -8.77 -5.37
N ASN A 15 -3.88 -8.37 -4.19
CA ASN A 15 -2.63 -8.86 -3.57
C ASN A 15 -2.86 -9.82 -2.39
N THR A 16 -4.07 -10.34 -2.21
CA THR A 16 -4.37 -11.27 -1.12
C THR A 16 -3.78 -12.65 -1.39
N ILE A 17 -2.96 -13.15 -0.47
CA ILE A 17 -2.39 -14.50 -0.48
C ILE A 17 -2.80 -15.28 0.77
N LYS A 18 -2.60 -16.60 0.76
CA LYS A 18 -2.80 -17.47 1.92
C LYS A 18 -1.44 -17.86 2.49
N ALA A 19 -1.19 -17.51 3.75
CA ALA A 19 0.00 -17.89 4.49
C ALA A 19 0.05 -19.40 4.77
N SER A 20 1.23 -19.90 5.11
CA SER A 20 1.44 -21.31 5.50
C SER A 20 0.58 -21.74 6.71
N SER A 21 0.30 -20.80 7.61
CA SER A 21 -0.59 -20.95 8.77
C SER A 21 -2.08 -21.01 8.42
N GLY A 22 -2.44 -20.74 7.16
CA GLY A 22 -3.82 -20.74 6.68
C GLY A 22 -4.53 -19.39 6.75
N TYR A 23 -3.95 -18.39 7.42
CA TYR A 23 -4.44 -17.01 7.41
C TYR A 23 -4.35 -16.40 6.01
N LYS A 24 -5.33 -15.58 5.65
CA LYS A 24 -5.18 -14.64 4.54
C LYS A 24 -4.23 -13.53 4.98
N THR A 25 -3.31 -13.12 4.11
CA THR A 25 -2.44 -11.97 4.35
C THR A 25 -2.15 -11.25 3.04
N ARG A 26 -1.50 -10.10 3.13
CA ARG A 26 -0.96 -9.34 2.00
C ARG A 26 0.48 -8.98 2.35
N ARG A 27 1.37 -9.03 1.37
CA ARG A 27 2.74 -8.50 1.55
C ARG A 27 2.68 -7.00 1.35
N VAL A 28 3.15 -6.24 2.33
CA VAL A 28 3.19 -4.77 2.24
C VAL A 28 3.96 -4.34 0.99
N ASP A 29 5.06 -5.02 0.65
CA ASP A 29 5.86 -4.71 -0.54
C ASP A 29 5.06 -4.82 -1.84
N ASP A 30 4.18 -5.83 -1.97
CA ASP A 30 3.34 -6.02 -3.16
C ASP A 30 2.30 -4.88 -3.27
N VAL A 31 1.71 -4.48 -2.13
CA VAL A 31 0.80 -3.32 -2.04
C VAL A 31 1.52 -2.04 -2.48
N MET A 32 2.74 -1.80 -2.00
CA MET A 32 3.54 -0.63 -2.37
C MET A 32 3.96 -0.64 -3.85
N ALA A 33 4.27 -1.83 -4.38
CA ALA A 33 4.63 -2.03 -5.77
C ALA A 33 3.46 -1.70 -6.71
N GLU A 34 2.24 -2.12 -6.39
CA GLU A 34 1.05 -1.80 -7.19
C GLU A 34 0.76 -0.30 -7.20
N VAL A 35 0.89 0.38 -6.06
CA VAL A 35 0.76 1.85 -5.99
C VAL A 35 1.82 2.54 -6.84
N THR A 36 3.07 2.07 -6.79
CA THR A 36 4.16 2.63 -7.61
C THR A 36 3.89 2.42 -9.09
N GLY A 37 3.54 1.20 -9.50
CA GLY A 37 3.21 0.87 -10.89
C GLY A 37 1.99 1.64 -11.42
N PHE A 38 0.98 1.90 -10.57
CA PHE A 38 -0.15 2.76 -10.92
C PHE A 38 0.29 4.18 -11.25
N PHE A 39 1.20 4.77 -10.47
CA PHE A 39 1.76 6.09 -10.76
C PHE A 39 2.60 6.08 -12.05
N ASP A 40 3.46 5.07 -12.22
CA ASP A 40 4.31 4.95 -13.41
C ASP A 40 3.47 4.82 -14.70
N ALA A 41 2.40 4.02 -14.67
CA ALA A 41 1.48 3.88 -15.81
C ALA A 41 0.77 5.21 -16.16
N HIS A 42 0.38 5.99 -15.14
CA HIS A 42 -0.19 7.32 -15.36
C HIS A 42 0.82 8.32 -15.92
N ASP A 43 2.09 8.23 -15.49
CA ASP A 43 3.17 9.08 -15.99
C ASP A 43 3.52 8.77 -17.45
N GLU A 44 3.58 7.48 -17.82
CA GLU A 44 3.87 7.05 -19.19
C GLU A 44 2.84 7.58 -20.20
N ILE A 45 1.55 7.57 -19.83
CA ILE A 45 0.45 7.95 -20.72
C ILE A 45 0.03 9.43 -20.53
N GLY A 46 0.64 10.15 -19.58
CA GLY A 46 0.35 11.56 -19.31
C GLY A 46 -1.04 11.81 -18.70
N THR A 47 -1.54 10.88 -17.89
CA THR A 47 -2.85 10.95 -17.22
C THR A 47 -2.70 11.20 -15.71
N TYR A 48 -3.81 11.39 -14.99
CA TYR A 48 -3.80 11.75 -13.57
C TYR A 48 -4.16 10.54 -12.66
N PRO A 49 -3.24 10.10 -11.76
CA PRO A 49 -3.51 9.14 -10.69
C PRO A 49 -4.37 9.83 -9.64
N GLY A 50 -5.68 9.59 -9.70
CA GLY A 50 -6.70 10.33 -8.96
C GLY A 50 -6.80 9.98 -7.47
N GLY A 51 -6.35 8.80 -7.06
CA GLY A 51 -6.37 8.40 -5.66
C GLY A 51 -5.95 6.95 -5.44
N VAL A 52 -5.92 6.57 -4.16
CA VAL A 52 -5.70 5.19 -3.71
C VAL A 52 -6.77 4.83 -2.68
N HIS A 53 -7.32 3.63 -2.79
CA HIS A 53 -8.29 3.03 -1.88
C HIS A 53 -7.64 1.86 -1.17
N PHE A 54 -7.45 1.92 0.14
CA PHE A 54 -6.82 0.84 0.88
C PHE A 54 -7.51 0.56 2.22
N GLU A 55 -7.43 -0.68 2.69
CA GLU A 55 -8.03 -1.14 3.93
C GLU A 55 -7.03 -0.99 5.08
N MET A 56 -7.39 -0.23 6.10
CA MET A 56 -6.51 0.03 7.25
C MET A 56 -7.27 0.05 8.58
N THR A 57 -6.52 -0.09 9.67
CA THR A 57 -7.01 0.17 11.02
C THR A 57 -5.93 0.89 11.83
N GLY A 58 -6.35 1.82 12.71
CA GLY A 58 -5.45 2.46 13.67
C GLY A 58 -5.00 1.53 14.81
N GLN A 59 -5.52 0.31 14.87
CA GLN A 59 -5.13 -0.70 15.83
C GLN A 59 -3.78 -1.34 15.48
N ASN A 60 -3.02 -1.75 16.48
CA ASN A 60 -1.78 -2.48 16.30
C ASN A 60 -2.06 -3.95 15.97
N VAL A 61 -2.48 -4.24 14.74
CA VAL A 61 -2.80 -5.58 14.22
C VAL A 61 -1.63 -6.19 13.45
N THR A 62 -1.64 -7.51 13.33
CA THR A 62 -0.65 -8.30 12.57
C THR A 62 -1.31 -9.00 11.38
N GLU A 63 -2.08 -8.27 10.58
CA GLU A 63 -2.89 -8.85 9.49
C GLU A 63 -2.12 -8.93 8.15
N CYS A 64 -1.29 -7.92 7.83
CA CYS A 64 -0.41 -7.89 6.65
C CYS A 64 1.05 -8.12 7.02
N VAL A 65 1.77 -8.93 6.24
CA VAL A 65 3.20 -9.26 6.46
C VAL A 65 4.13 -8.21 5.84
N GLY A 66 5.29 -8.00 6.46
CA GLY A 66 6.29 -7.01 6.06
C GLY A 66 6.01 -5.61 6.61
N GLY A 67 6.47 -4.60 5.86
CA GLY A 67 6.46 -3.18 6.26
C GLY A 67 7.47 -2.86 7.36
N VAL A 68 7.51 -1.59 7.78
CA VAL A 68 8.48 -1.07 8.76
C VAL A 68 8.50 -1.76 10.12
N VAL A 69 7.39 -2.40 10.52
CA VAL A 69 7.26 -3.13 11.79
C VAL A 69 7.62 -4.62 11.69
N TYR A 70 7.99 -5.09 10.49
CA TYR A 70 8.43 -6.46 10.20
C TYR A 70 7.47 -7.55 10.73
N VAL A 71 6.20 -7.51 10.30
CA VAL A 71 5.25 -8.59 10.61
C VAL A 71 5.63 -9.83 9.80
N ILE A 72 5.74 -10.98 10.46
CA ILE A 72 6.06 -12.27 9.82
C ILE A 72 4.86 -13.20 9.87
N GLU A 73 4.81 -14.21 9.01
CA GLU A 73 3.67 -15.16 8.98
C GLU A 73 3.41 -15.81 10.35
N ALA A 74 4.46 -16.06 11.13
CA ALA A 74 4.35 -16.65 12.46
C ALA A 74 3.65 -15.75 13.49
N SER A 75 3.65 -14.43 13.30
CA SER A 75 2.99 -13.47 14.20
C SER A 75 1.59 -13.06 13.74
N LEU A 76 1.08 -13.62 12.63
CA LEU A 76 -0.26 -13.29 12.14
C LEU A 76 -1.33 -13.61 13.19
N GLY A 77 -1.21 -14.72 13.89
CA GLY A 77 -2.18 -15.15 14.91
C GLY A 77 -2.24 -14.28 16.17
N ASP A 78 -1.24 -13.42 16.41
CA ASP A 78 -1.14 -12.65 17.66
C ASP A 78 -2.27 -11.63 17.81
N ARG A 79 -2.63 -10.96 16.70
CA ARG A 79 -3.64 -9.88 16.66
C ARG A 79 -4.41 -9.86 15.34
N TYR A 80 -4.83 -11.03 14.87
CA TYR A 80 -5.71 -11.16 13.70
C TYR A 80 -7.17 -10.89 14.10
N HIS A 81 -7.66 -9.67 13.90
CA HIS A 81 -8.97 -9.24 14.43
C HIS A 81 -10.05 -9.09 13.36
N THR A 82 -9.75 -9.44 12.11
CA THR A 82 -10.70 -9.40 10.99
C THR A 82 -11.20 -10.80 10.65
N HIS A 83 -12.48 -10.89 10.28
CA HIS A 83 -13.05 -12.09 9.67
C HIS A 83 -13.09 -12.02 8.14
N CYS A 84 -12.76 -10.85 7.57
CA CYS A 84 -12.81 -10.59 6.15
C CYS A 84 -11.39 -10.65 5.56
N ASP A 85 -10.87 -9.51 5.11
CA ASP A 85 -9.55 -9.40 4.50
C ASP A 85 -8.56 -8.65 5.41
N PRO A 86 -7.26 -8.95 5.29
CA PRO A 86 -6.20 -8.44 6.16
C PRO A 86 -5.92 -6.94 5.94
N ARG A 87 -6.00 -6.13 6.98
CA ARG A 87 -5.84 -4.66 6.90
C ARG A 87 -4.41 -4.22 7.21
N LEU A 88 -4.00 -3.09 6.64
CA LEU A 88 -2.78 -2.40 7.08
C LEU A 88 -2.96 -1.90 8.52
N ASN A 89 -1.96 -2.14 9.38
CA ASN A 89 -1.91 -1.48 10.68
C ASN A 89 -1.46 -0.01 10.53
N GLY A 90 -1.53 0.75 11.62
CA GLY A 90 -1.20 2.19 11.60
C GLY A 90 0.20 2.52 11.09
N ALA A 91 1.21 1.69 11.40
CA ALA A 91 2.58 1.92 10.94
C ALA A 91 2.72 1.66 9.43
N GLN A 92 2.13 0.58 8.93
CA GLN A 92 2.10 0.24 7.50
C GLN A 92 1.29 1.26 6.69
N ALA A 93 0.17 1.76 7.23
CA ALA A 93 -0.61 2.81 6.60
C ALA A 93 0.17 4.14 6.52
N LEU A 94 0.96 4.46 7.54
CA LEU A 94 1.82 5.65 7.54
C LEU A 94 2.97 5.51 6.54
N GLU A 95 3.56 4.33 6.42
CA GLU A 95 4.55 4.00 5.39
C GLU A 95 4.00 4.25 3.98
N LEU A 96 2.77 3.78 3.70
CA LEU A 96 2.11 4.00 2.42
C LEU A 96 1.84 5.49 2.17
N ALA A 97 1.46 6.24 3.21
CA ALA A 97 1.26 7.67 3.11
C ALA A 97 2.56 8.42 2.72
N PHE A 98 3.72 8.01 3.26
CA PHE A 98 5.01 8.58 2.87
C PHE A 98 5.38 8.23 1.42
N LEU A 99 5.16 6.99 0.97
CA LEU A 99 5.35 6.62 -0.43
C LEU A 99 4.50 7.52 -1.36
N LEU A 100 3.21 7.66 -1.07
CA LEU A 100 2.31 8.51 -1.85
C LEU A 100 2.77 9.98 -1.89
N ALA A 101 3.21 10.52 -0.76
CA ALA A 101 3.73 11.88 -0.69
C ALA A 101 4.97 12.07 -1.59
N ASP A 102 5.86 11.08 -1.64
CA ASP A 102 7.06 11.12 -2.46
C ASP A 102 6.76 10.96 -3.96
N LEU A 103 5.84 10.06 -4.33
CA LEU A 103 5.36 9.93 -5.71
C LEU A 103 4.70 11.24 -6.19
N LEU A 104 3.86 11.85 -5.37
CA LEU A 104 3.22 13.14 -5.69
C LEU A 104 4.25 14.29 -5.81
N LYS A 105 5.27 14.34 -4.95
CA LYS A 105 6.36 15.34 -5.05
C LYS A 105 7.18 15.17 -6.32
N ARG A 106 7.52 13.93 -6.67
CA ARG A 106 8.24 13.58 -7.91
C ARG A 106 7.52 14.16 -9.13
N ARG A 107 6.20 13.96 -9.24
CA ARG A 107 5.38 14.51 -10.33
C ARG A 107 5.33 16.03 -10.37
N ARG A 108 5.46 16.70 -9.21
CA ARG A 108 5.50 18.17 -9.12
C ARG A 108 6.89 18.75 -9.42
N GLY A 109 7.89 17.93 -9.67
CA GLY A 109 9.28 18.37 -9.83
C GLY A 109 9.90 18.92 -8.53
N VAL A 110 9.32 18.58 -7.37
CA VAL A 110 9.84 18.99 -6.06
C VAL A 110 10.81 17.90 -5.56
N PRO A 111 12.04 18.24 -5.15
CA PRO A 111 12.99 17.25 -4.63
C PRO A 111 12.42 16.47 -3.43
N SER A 112 12.57 15.13 -3.42
CA SER A 112 12.22 14.28 -2.26
C SER A 112 13.21 14.51 -1.10
N TYR A 113 12.69 14.45 0.14
CA TYR A 113 13.52 14.54 1.35
C TYR A 113 14.36 13.28 1.59
N MET A 114 14.01 12.14 1.01
CA MET A 114 14.78 10.89 1.16
C MET A 114 16.05 10.83 0.31
N SER A 115 16.25 11.77 -0.63
CA SER A 115 17.50 11.87 -1.39
C SER A 115 18.72 12.31 -0.56
N LYS A 116 18.56 12.54 0.75
CA LYS A 116 19.64 12.90 1.69
C LYS A 116 19.92 11.86 2.77
N ALA A 117 19.28 10.69 2.72
CA ALA A 117 19.47 9.62 3.70
C ALA A 117 20.03 8.35 3.02
N VAL A 118 21.12 8.50 2.27
CA VAL A 118 22.10 7.46 1.94
C VAL A 118 23.48 8.12 1.93
#